data_AF-A0A661V0P9-F1
#
_entry.id   AF-A0A661V0P9-F1
#
_cell.length_a   1.000
_cell.length_b   1.000
_cell.length_c   1.000
_cell.angle_alpha   90.00
_cell.angle_beta   90.00
_cell.angle_gamma   90.00
#
_symmetry.space_group_name_H-M   'P 1'
#
loop_
_entity.id
_entity.type
_entity.pdbx_description
1 polymer ?
#
loop_
_entity_poly.entity_id
_entity_poly.type
_entity_poly.pdbx_seq_one_letter_code
_entity_poly.pdbx_strand_id
1 'polypeptide(L)'
;MQSNPAASTLFSRRRSRAKQHSGVPDWVWGAGLGVIVIFFVGAFFVVGEITGGGTGGTCDEPLAPLDGVEISAEAFAGEDDALTRVISMLNLGDRPGAEATFFGPVHAFTHNVDPPLRERDEDAAKVLCEAVTEMETSFSTNAQSATIAAQIDLVRTLLRDAAETLGYTRPG
;
A
#
# COMPACT_ATOMS: atom_id res chain seq x y z
N MET A 1 -31.68 66.19 37.92
CA MET A 1 -30.87 65.71 39.05
C MET A 1 -29.85 64.73 38.47
N GLN A 2 -28.68 65.21 38.03
CA GLN A 2 -27.42 65.20 38.80
C GLN A 2 -27.18 63.81 39.41
N SER A 3 -26.26 62.99 38.89
CA SER A 3 -24.83 63.15 39.16
C SER A 3 -23.96 62.25 38.27
N ASN A 4 -22.90 62.82 37.70
CA ASN A 4 -21.65 62.10 37.37
C ASN A 4 -20.78 62.07 38.63
N PRO A 5 -19.84 61.10 38.73
CA PRO A 5 -18.44 61.54 38.75
C PRO A 5 -17.51 60.69 37.90
N ALA A 6 -16.60 61.39 37.22
CA ALA A 6 -15.35 60.88 36.69
C ALA A 6 -14.26 60.90 37.78
N ALA A 7 -13.34 59.94 37.78
CA ALA A 7 -11.94 60.06 38.22
C ALA A 7 -11.22 58.72 37.90
N SER A 8 -10.25 58.64 36.98
CA SER A 8 -8.85 59.10 37.11
C SER A 8 -8.14 58.37 38.25
N THR A 9 -7.17 57.48 38.05
CA THR A 9 -5.73 57.81 37.88
C THR A 9 -4.95 56.48 37.99
N LEU A 10 -4.10 56.12 37.01
CA LEU A 10 -2.65 56.34 36.93
C LEU A 10 -1.75 55.37 37.75
N PHE A 11 -0.61 55.04 37.13
CA PHE A 11 0.64 54.49 37.69
C PHE A 11 0.59 53.01 38.11
N SER A 12 1.57 52.14 37.82
CA SER A 12 3.01 52.36 37.65
C SER A 12 3.69 51.11 37.07
N ARG A 13 4.53 51.31 36.05
CA ARG A 13 5.89 50.77 35.86
C ARG A 13 6.23 49.39 36.45
N ARG A 14 6.73 48.53 35.56
CA ARG A 14 7.97 47.70 35.60
C ARG A 14 7.68 46.45 34.77
N ARG A 15 8.54 45.87 33.95
CA ARG A 15 9.91 46.11 33.47
C ARG A 15 10.14 44.93 32.51
N SER A 16 10.93 45.14 31.47
CA SER A 16 11.84 44.13 30.92
C SER A 16 11.27 42.93 30.14
N ARG A 17 11.42 43.01 28.81
CA ARG A 17 12.04 41.97 27.94
C ARG A 17 12.11 40.54 28.51
N ALA A 18 11.40 39.63 27.85
CA ALA A 18 11.91 38.36 27.30
C ALA A 18 10.80 37.83 26.38
N LYS A 19 11.03 37.70 25.06
CA LYS A 19 11.33 36.40 24.40
C LYS A 19 10.25 35.36 24.75
N GLN A 20 9.41 34.84 23.85
CA GLN A 20 9.62 34.46 22.46
C GLN A 20 8.30 34.52 21.71
N HIS A 21 8.30 35.23 20.58
CA HIS A 21 7.58 34.74 19.42
C HIS A 21 8.20 33.38 19.06
N SER A 22 7.52 32.28 19.39
CA SER A 22 7.70 31.04 18.65
C SER A 22 6.67 31.07 17.53
N GLY A 23 6.85 32.04 16.63
CA GLY A 23 6.18 32.01 15.34
C GLY A 23 6.68 30.75 14.66
N VAL A 24 5.78 29.80 14.47
CA VAL A 24 6.05 28.66 13.59
C VAL A 24 6.31 29.30 12.22
N PRO A 25 7.53 29.13 11.68
CA PRO A 25 7.93 29.87 10.49
C PRO A 25 7.04 29.50 9.28
N ASP A 26 6.67 30.49 8.48
CA ASP A 26 5.70 30.37 7.36
C ASP A 26 6.06 29.32 6.30
N TRP A 27 7.29 28.78 6.30
CA TRP A 27 7.66 27.64 5.45
C TRP A 27 6.95 26.33 5.85
N VAL A 28 6.45 26.22 7.09
CA VAL A 28 5.71 25.04 7.56
C VAL A 28 4.36 24.90 6.84
N TRP A 29 3.73 26.00 6.43
CA TRP A 29 2.49 25.97 5.66
C TRP A 29 2.70 25.75 4.16
N GLY A 30 3.89 26.07 3.63
CA GLY A 30 4.26 25.80 2.23
C GLY A 30 4.74 24.38 1.96
N ALA A 31 5.18 23.64 2.99
CA ALA A 31 5.65 22.26 2.86
C ALA A 31 4.55 21.20 3.11
N GLY A 32 3.39 21.60 3.65
CA GLY A 32 2.30 20.69 4.02
C GLY A 32 1.60 19.98 2.87
N LEU A 33 1.75 20.45 1.63
CA LEU A 33 1.27 19.76 0.42
C LEU A 33 2.38 18.99 -0.32
N GLY A 34 3.65 19.34 -0.12
CA GLY A 34 4.78 18.66 -0.75
C GLY A 34 5.20 17.36 -0.05
N VAL A 35 4.92 17.24 1.25
CA VAL A 35 5.33 16.06 2.04
C VAL A 35 4.30 14.91 1.97
N ILE A 36 3.02 15.19 1.70
CA ILE A 36 1.99 14.13 1.58
C ILE A 36 2.21 13.26 0.34
N VAL A 37 2.73 13.80 -0.76
CA VAL A 37 3.06 13.00 -1.95
C VAL A 37 4.28 12.10 -1.70
N ILE A 38 5.22 12.53 -0.84
CA ILE A 38 6.37 11.71 -0.46
C ILE A 38 5.98 10.61 0.53
N PHE A 39 4.89 10.75 1.30
CA PHE A 39 4.42 9.66 2.17
C PHE A 39 3.87 8.45 1.39
N PHE A 40 3.32 8.63 0.19
CA PHE A 40 2.88 7.48 -0.62
C PHE A 40 4.05 6.75 -1.31
N VAL A 41 5.15 7.44 -1.63
CA VAL A 41 6.34 6.81 -2.21
C VAL A 41 7.31 6.30 -1.12
N GLY A 42 7.38 6.98 0.02
CA GLY A 42 8.30 6.67 1.13
C GLY A 42 7.80 5.57 2.08
N ALA A 43 6.49 5.34 2.17
CA ALA A 43 5.95 4.20 2.93
C ALA A 43 6.24 2.85 2.25
N PHE A 44 6.56 2.84 0.95
CA PHE A 44 6.94 1.63 0.22
C PHE A 44 8.33 1.10 0.66
N PHE A 45 9.22 1.97 1.13
CA PHE A 45 10.60 1.60 1.48
C PHE A 45 10.83 1.31 2.98
N VAL A 46 9.86 1.57 3.86
CA VAL A 46 10.03 1.38 5.32
C VAL A 46 9.41 0.07 5.83
N VAL A 47 8.81 -0.75 4.95
CA VAL A 47 8.40 -2.14 5.26
C VAL A 47 9.45 -3.16 4.77
N GLY A 48 10.63 -2.71 4.32
CA GLY A 48 11.74 -3.59 3.94
C GLY A 48 12.50 -4.24 5.12
N GLU A 49 12.04 -4.03 6.37
CA GLU A 49 12.73 -4.51 7.59
C GLU A 49 11.84 -5.41 8.46
N ILE A 50 10.93 -6.17 7.85
CA ILE A 50 10.40 -7.40 8.47
C ILE A 50 11.32 -8.54 8.06
N THR A 51 12.37 -8.73 8.85
CA THR A 51 13.18 -9.94 8.84
C THR A 51 12.28 -11.14 9.15
N GLY A 52 11.97 -11.95 8.14
CA GLY A 52 10.98 -13.03 8.28
C GLY A 52 10.98 -14.13 7.22
N GLY A 53 12.10 -14.41 6.55
CA GLY A 53 12.34 -15.71 5.89
C GLY A 53 11.51 -16.03 4.64
N GLY A 54 11.91 -15.48 3.50
CA GLY A 54 11.51 -15.97 2.18
C GLY A 54 12.70 -16.61 1.47
N THR A 55 12.50 -17.79 0.90
CA THR A 55 13.46 -18.58 0.12
C THR A 55 14.13 -17.78 -0.99
N GLY A 56 15.31 -17.22 -0.72
CA GLY A 56 16.16 -16.61 -1.74
C GLY A 56 16.50 -17.64 -2.82
N GLY A 57 15.95 -17.45 -4.01
CA GLY A 57 16.22 -18.24 -5.21
C GLY A 57 15.01 -18.50 -6.12
N THR A 58 13.77 -18.38 -5.64
CA THR A 58 12.58 -18.72 -6.47
C THR A 58 12.11 -17.60 -7.39
N CYS A 59 12.41 -16.33 -7.06
CA CYS A 59 11.95 -15.16 -7.82
C CYS A 59 13.02 -14.52 -8.73
N ASP A 60 14.23 -15.08 -8.74
CA ASP A 60 15.32 -14.62 -9.62
C ASP A 60 15.12 -15.06 -11.07
N GLU A 61 14.36 -16.14 -11.27
CA GLU A 61 14.03 -16.70 -12.58
C GLU A 61 12.56 -16.41 -12.92
N PRO A 62 12.22 -16.27 -14.21
CA PRO A 62 10.82 -16.10 -14.61
C PRO A 62 10.01 -17.33 -14.21
N LEU A 63 8.80 -17.08 -13.70
CA LEU A 63 7.88 -18.16 -13.36
C LEU A 63 7.42 -18.89 -14.64
N ALA A 64 7.30 -20.21 -14.56
CA ALA A 64 6.75 -20.99 -15.67
C ALA A 64 5.27 -20.63 -15.85
N PRO A 65 4.81 -20.28 -17.07
CA PRO A 65 3.40 -20.04 -17.33
C PRO A 65 2.55 -21.26 -17.01
N LEU A 66 1.35 -21.03 -16.49
CA LEU A 66 0.34 -22.04 -16.22
C LEU A 66 -0.79 -21.92 -17.25
N ASP A 67 -1.23 -23.06 -17.78
CA ASP A 67 -2.27 -23.09 -18.81
C ASP A 67 -3.61 -22.52 -18.31
N GLY A 68 -4.42 -22.03 -19.24
CA GLY A 68 -5.84 -21.73 -18.99
C GLY A 68 -6.16 -20.28 -18.61
N VAL A 69 -5.18 -19.37 -18.61
CA VAL A 69 -5.42 -17.93 -18.39
C VAL A 69 -4.62 -17.07 -19.37
N GLU A 70 -5.30 -16.32 -20.23
CA GLU A 70 -4.68 -15.37 -21.15
C GLU A 70 -4.48 -14.00 -20.48
N ILE A 71 -3.39 -13.32 -20.81
CA ILE A 71 -3.12 -11.96 -20.31
C ILE A 71 -3.82 -10.96 -21.22
N SER A 72 -4.76 -10.21 -20.64
CA SER A 72 -5.55 -9.19 -21.32
C SER A 72 -6.04 -8.14 -20.32
N ALA A 73 -6.55 -7.00 -20.80
CA ALA A 73 -7.13 -5.99 -19.92
C ALA A 73 -8.35 -6.55 -19.15
N GLU A 74 -9.16 -7.38 -19.81
CA GLU A 74 -10.29 -8.06 -19.21
C GLU A 74 -9.85 -9.07 -18.14
N ALA A 75 -8.74 -9.79 -18.36
CA ALA A 75 -8.18 -10.69 -17.36
C ALA A 75 -7.69 -9.92 -16.13
N PHE A 76 -6.95 -8.83 -16.29
CA PHE A 76 -6.54 -7.98 -15.17
C PHE A 76 -7.72 -7.47 -14.34
N ALA A 77 -8.83 -7.06 -14.98
CA ALA A 77 -10.04 -6.66 -14.27
C ALA A 77 -10.72 -7.84 -13.54
N GLY A 78 -10.82 -9.00 -14.19
CA GLY A 78 -11.39 -10.19 -13.57
C GLY A 78 -10.60 -10.70 -12.36
N GLU A 79 -9.29 -10.56 -12.40
CA GLU A 79 -8.37 -10.93 -11.32
C GLU A 79 -8.43 -9.94 -10.16
N ASP A 80 -8.58 -8.65 -10.44
CA ASP A 80 -8.83 -7.64 -9.42
C ASP A 80 -10.13 -7.91 -8.62
N ASP A 81 -11.19 -8.29 -9.33
CA ASP A 81 -12.46 -8.72 -8.74
C ASP A 81 -12.29 -10.02 -7.94
N ALA A 82 -11.50 -10.97 -8.45
CA ALA A 82 -11.24 -12.24 -7.77
C ALA A 82 -10.50 -12.01 -6.44
N LEU A 83 -9.44 -11.21 -6.43
CA LEU A 83 -8.69 -10.85 -5.22
C LEU A 83 -9.57 -10.12 -4.20
N THR A 84 -10.48 -9.23 -4.67
CA THR A 84 -11.50 -8.60 -3.82
C THR A 84 -12.40 -9.63 -3.14
N ARG A 85 -12.83 -10.67 -3.88
CA ARG A 85 -13.61 -11.77 -3.32
C ARG A 85 -12.81 -12.59 -2.30
N VAL A 86 -11.53 -12.86 -2.55
CA VAL A 86 -10.66 -13.57 -1.59
C VAL A 86 -10.57 -12.80 -0.27
N ILE A 87 -10.33 -11.48 -0.33
CA ILE A 87 -10.32 -10.61 0.87
C ILE A 87 -11.67 -10.68 1.59
N SER A 88 -12.79 -10.63 0.86
CA SER A 88 -14.13 -10.74 1.44
C SER A 88 -14.34 -12.08 2.16
N MET A 89 -13.92 -13.20 1.55
CA MET A 89 -13.99 -14.52 2.16
C MET A 89 -13.17 -14.61 3.45
N LEU A 90 -11.94 -14.08 3.44
CA LEU A 90 -11.10 -14.02 4.64
C LEU A 90 -11.72 -13.21 5.78
N ASN A 91 -12.33 -12.07 5.45
CA ASN A 91 -13.03 -11.22 6.43
C ASN A 91 -14.28 -11.89 7.02
N LEU A 92 -14.92 -12.78 6.26
CA LEU A 92 -16.05 -13.60 6.72
C LEU A 92 -15.61 -14.89 7.44
N GLY A 93 -14.30 -15.15 7.54
CA GLY A 93 -13.75 -16.35 8.16
C GLY A 93 -13.75 -17.58 7.24
N ASP A 94 -14.10 -17.44 5.96
CA ASP A 94 -14.04 -18.50 4.97
C ASP A 94 -12.63 -18.66 4.38
N ARG A 95 -11.70 -19.15 5.21
CA ARG A 95 -10.33 -19.43 4.78
C ARG A 95 -10.26 -20.49 3.67
N PRO A 96 -10.96 -21.64 3.76
CA PRO A 96 -10.90 -22.65 2.70
C PRO A 96 -11.42 -22.14 1.36
N GLY A 97 -12.49 -21.34 1.35
CA GLY A 97 -13.00 -20.71 0.12
C GLY A 97 -12.03 -19.69 -0.46
N ALA A 98 -11.40 -18.87 0.40
CA ALA A 98 -10.36 -17.93 -0.01
C ALA A 98 -9.16 -18.64 -0.64
N GLU A 99 -8.68 -19.71 -0.02
CA GLU A 99 -7.55 -20.52 -0.49
C GLU A 99 -7.87 -21.17 -1.85
N ALA A 100 -9.02 -21.83 -1.97
CA ALA A 100 -9.44 -22.46 -3.23
C ALA A 100 -9.63 -21.45 -4.38
N THR A 101 -10.07 -20.23 -4.06
CA THR A 101 -10.22 -19.16 -5.05
C THR A 101 -8.86 -18.63 -5.50
N PHE A 102 -7.94 -18.43 -4.55
CA PHE A 102 -6.59 -17.94 -4.85
C PHE A 102 -5.77 -18.97 -5.65
N PHE A 103 -5.64 -20.20 -5.18
CA PHE A 103 -4.84 -21.25 -5.84
C PHE A 103 -5.45 -21.81 -7.14
N GLY A 104 -6.56 -21.22 -7.61
CA GLY A 104 -7.17 -21.48 -8.90
C GLY A 104 -6.68 -20.49 -9.98
N PRO A 105 -7.59 -19.79 -10.69
CA PRO A 105 -7.24 -18.88 -11.77
C PRO A 105 -6.27 -17.75 -11.37
N VAL A 106 -6.40 -17.21 -10.15
CA VAL A 106 -5.58 -16.10 -9.67
C VAL A 106 -4.10 -16.47 -9.63
N HIS A 107 -3.79 -17.63 -9.07
CA HIS A 107 -2.43 -18.17 -9.03
C HIS A 107 -1.88 -18.46 -10.44
N ALA A 108 -2.70 -19.02 -11.33
CA ALA A 108 -2.31 -19.20 -12.73
C ALA A 108 -2.03 -17.86 -13.44
N PHE A 109 -2.82 -16.84 -13.15
CA PHE A 109 -2.63 -15.51 -13.72
C PHE A 109 -1.33 -14.86 -13.24
N THR A 110 -1.00 -14.93 -11.95
CA THR A 110 0.27 -14.38 -11.42
C THR A 110 1.48 -15.04 -12.06
N HIS A 111 1.41 -16.34 -12.33
CA HIS A 111 2.44 -17.06 -13.11
C HIS A 111 2.57 -16.54 -14.53
N ASN A 112 1.45 -16.25 -15.20
CA ASN A 112 1.46 -15.81 -16.59
C ASN A 112 1.91 -14.36 -16.73
N VAL A 113 1.61 -13.50 -15.75
CA VAL A 113 2.03 -12.09 -15.74
C VAL A 113 3.55 -11.94 -15.56
N ASP A 114 4.19 -12.81 -14.80
CA ASP A 114 5.62 -12.65 -14.45
C ASP A 114 6.56 -12.59 -15.67
N PRO A 115 6.55 -13.52 -16.65
CA PRO A 115 7.47 -13.46 -17.78
C PRO A 115 7.40 -12.15 -18.60
N PRO A 116 6.23 -11.71 -19.11
CA PRO A 116 6.16 -10.46 -19.87
C PRO A 116 6.40 -9.22 -18.99
N LEU A 117 6.05 -9.26 -17.69
CA LEU A 117 6.36 -8.16 -16.79
C LEU A 117 7.87 -8.06 -16.60
N ARG A 118 8.55 -9.18 -16.39
CA ARG A 118 10.00 -9.24 -16.21
C ARG A 118 10.78 -8.75 -17.43
N GLU A 119 10.28 -9.03 -18.63
CA GLU A 119 10.83 -8.47 -19.87
C GLU A 119 10.74 -6.93 -19.94
N ARG A 120 9.75 -6.33 -19.28
CA ARG A 120 9.51 -4.88 -19.26
C ARG A 120 10.16 -4.18 -18.06
N ASP A 121 10.07 -4.80 -16.90
CA ASP A 121 10.48 -4.30 -15.59
C ASP A 121 10.78 -5.50 -14.66
N GLU A 122 12.06 -5.89 -14.62
CA GLU A 122 12.53 -7.04 -13.83
C GLU A 122 12.32 -6.83 -12.33
N ASP A 123 12.52 -5.61 -11.83
CA ASP A 123 12.39 -5.29 -10.41
C ASP A 123 10.93 -5.37 -9.98
N ALA A 124 10.00 -4.85 -10.79
CA ALA A 124 8.56 -4.98 -10.53
C ALA A 124 8.11 -6.45 -10.53
N ALA A 125 8.63 -7.27 -11.45
CA ALA A 125 8.32 -8.71 -11.49
C ALA A 125 8.81 -9.45 -10.22
N LYS A 126 10.02 -9.14 -9.75
CA LYS A 126 10.56 -9.71 -8.50
C LYS A 126 9.71 -9.34 -7.29
N VAL A 127 9.35 -8.06 -7.16
CA VAL A 127 8.51 -7.58 -6.04
C VAL A 127 7.15 -8.28 -6.05
N LEU A 128 6.53 -8.45 -7.23
CA LEU A 128 5.27 -9.19 -7.36
C LEU A 128 5.44 -10.67 -6.97
N CYS A 129 6.47 -11.34 -7.46
CA CYS A 129 6.75 -12.75 -7.15
C CYS A 129 6.99 -12.97 -5.65
N GLU A 130 7.76 -12.10 -5.00
CA GLU A 130 8.04 -12.16 -3.56
C GLU A 130 6.77 -11.97 -2.74
N ALA A 131 5.94 -10.98 -3.08
CA ALA A 131 4.66 -10.73 -2.42
C ALA A 131 3.69 -11.93 -2.55
N VAL A 132 3.63 -12.54 -3.74
CA VAL A 132 2.83 -13.75 -3.97
C VAL A 132 3.35 -14.93 -3.14
N THR A 133 4.67 -15.15 -3.11
CA THR A 133 5.30 -16.23 -2.34
C THR A 133 5.07 -16.08 -0.83
N GLU A 134 5.15 -14.86 -0.30
CA GLU A 134 4.89 -14.59 1.12
C GLU A 134 3.42 -14.87 1.48
N MET A 135 2.49 -14.46 0.62
CA MET A 135 1.07 -14.72 0.78
C MET A 135 0.75 -16.22 0.72
N GLU A 136 1.30 -16.96 -0.23
CA GLU A 136 1.15 -18.42 -0.35
C GLU A 136 1.69 -19.14 0.89
N THR A 137 2.85 -18.70 1.38
CA THR A 137 3.41 -19.19 2.64
C THR A 137 2.46 -18.94 3.80
N SER A 138 1.79 -17.79 3.83
CA SER A 138 0.82 -17.43 4.88
C SER A 138 -0.46 -18.29 4.82
N PHE A 139 -0.88 -18.72 3.63
CA PHE A 139 -1.91 -19.76 3.47
C PHE A 139 -1.45 -21.10 4.04
N SER A 140 -0.20 -21.51 3.82
CA SER A 140 0.31 -22.81 4.29
C SER A 140 0.61 -22.90 5.80
N THR A 141 0.89 -21.76 6.46
CA THR A 141 1.38 -21.70 7.84
C THR A 141 0.32 -21.36 8.89
N ASN A 142 -0.97 -21.39 8.53
CA ASN A 142 -2.07 -20.98 9.40
C ASN A 142 -1.96 -19.51 9.90
N ALA A 143 -1.40 -18.61 9.09
CA ALA A 143 -1.37 -17.18 9.41
C ALA A 143 -2.79 -16.62 9.63
N GLN A 144 -2.92 -15.51 10.38
CA GLN A 144 -4.22 -14.90 10.65
C GLN A 144 -4.88 -14.39 9.36
N SER A 145 -6.20 -14.52 9.22
CA SER A 145 -6.93 -14.07 8.01
C SER A 145 -6.70 -12.60 7.69
N ALA A 146 -6.55 -11.74 8.70
CA ALA A 146 -6.25 -10.32 8.51
C ALA A 146 -4.86 -10.09 7.88
N THR A 147 -3.86 -10.90 8.25
CA THR A 147 -2.52 -10.85 7.65
C THR A 147 -2.58 -11.25 6.17
N ILE A 148 -3.26 -12.35 5.87
CA ILE A 148 -3.41 -12.84 4.50
C ILE A 148 -4.18 -11.80 3.65
N ALA A 149 -5.24 -11.20 4.20
CA ALA A 149 -6.00 -10.17 3.50
C ALA A 149 -5.15 -8.93 3.16
N ALA A 150 -4.26 -8.51 4.06
CA ALA A 150 -3.34 -7.40 3.80
C ALA A 150 -2.31 -7.74 2.70
N GLN A 151 -1.80 -8.97 2.69
CA GLN A 151 -0.89 -9.44 1.63
C GLN A 151 -1.60 -9.54 0.28
N ILE A 152 -2.84 -10.02 0.23
CA ILE A 152 -3.66 -10.04 -1.00
C ILE A 152 -3.88 -8.63 -1.52
N ASP A 153 -4.14 -7.65 -0.66
CA ASP A 153 -4.31 -6.26 -1.07
C ASP A 153 -3.04 -5.66 -1.69
N LEU A 154 -1.87 -6.03 -1.14
CA LEU A 154 -0.57 -5.71 -1.74
C LEU A 154 -0.41 -6.36 -3.12
N VAL A 155 -0.63 -7.67 -3.25
CA VAL A 155 -0.56 -8.39 -4.54
C VAL A 155 -1.50 -7.76 -5.58
N ARG A 156 -2.72 -7.40 -5.16
CA ARG A 156 -3.70 -6.72 -5.99
C ARG A 156 -3.21 -5.35 -6.48
N THR A 157 -2.58 -4.57 -5.61
CA THR A 157 -1.96 -3.29 -5.98
C THR A 157 -0.83 -3.49 -7.01
N LEU A 158 0.04 -4.46 -6.78
CA LEU A 158 1.16 -4.78 -7.67
C LEU A 158 0.68 -5.30 -9.04
N LEU A 159 -0.40 -6.08 -9.09
CA LEU A 159 -1.00 -6.52 -10.36
C LEU A 159 -1.63 -5.37 -11.14
N ARG A 160 -2.21 -4.37 -10.46
CA ARG A 160 -2.70 -3.14 -11.12
C ARG A 160 -1.54 -2.34 -11.72
N ASP A 161 -0.42 -2.23 -10.99
CA ASP A 161 0.80 -1.60 -11.50
C ASP A 161 1.37 -2.38 -12.70
N ALA A 162 1.40 -3.71 -12.61
CA ALA A 162 1.85 -4.59 -13.70
C ALA A 162 0.99 -4.41 -14.97
N ALA A 163 -0.33 -4.26 -14.84
CA ALA A 163 -1.22 -3.98 -15.96
C ALA A 163 -0.77 -2.73 -16.72
N GLU A 164 -0.48 -1.63 -16.02
CA GLU A 164 -0.01 -0.38 -16.61
C GLU A 164 1.36 -0.54 -17.27
N THR A 165 2.31 -1.19 -16.59
CA THR A 165 3.66 -1.47 -17.13
C THR A 165 3.62 -2.28 -18.42
N LEU A 166 2.70 -3.22 -18.52
CA LEU A 166 2.49 -4.03 -19.72
C LEU A 166 1.74 -3.27 -20.83
N GLY A 167 1.11 -2.14 -20.52
CA GLY A 167 0.38 -1.29 -21.46
C GLY A 167 -1.12 -1.57 -21.51
N TYR A 168 -1.67 -2.27 -20.51
CA TYR A 168 -3.11 -2.46 -20.32
C TYR A 168 -3.71 -1.33 -19.48
N THR A 169 -5.04 -1.25 -19.47
CA THR A 169 -5.75 -0.32 -18.59
C THR A 169 -5.67 -0.82 -17.15
N ARG A 170 -5.35 0.07 -16.20
CA ARG A 170 -5.34 -0.23 -14.78
C ARG A 170 -6.74 -0.64 -14.28
N PRO A 171 -6.89 -1.80 -13.62
CA PRO A 171 -8.12 -2.16 -12.92
C PRO A 171 -8.39 -1.21 -11.74
N GLY A 172 -9.67 -0.93 -11.47
CA GLY A 172 -10.12 0.07 -10.50
C GLY A 172 -11.25 -0.40 -9.62
#